data_AF-A0A9X3BK22-F1
#
_entry.id   AF-A0A9X3BK22-F1
#
_cell.length_a   1.000
_cell.length_b   1.000
_cell.length_c   1.000
_cell.angle_alpha   90.00
_cell.angle_beta   90.00
_cell.angle_gamma   90.00
#
_symmetry.space_group_name_H-M   'P 1'
#
loop_
_entity.id
_entity.type
_entity.pdbx_description
1 polymer ?
#
loop_
_entity_poly.entity_id
_entity_poly.type
_entity_poly.pdbx_seq_one_letter_code
_entity_poly.pdbx_strand_id
1 'polypeptide(L)'
;MKYNLRFNPVKKLLFVSFIFSLQSCYQYRVLNTNNDPATEYQKKVLWSSFWGLVNKPKNFVVPNCSNNNAMDEVLFQTNFGYSLITVASLGILAPVQVRWKCHKPCQREGGL
;
A
#
# COMPACT_ATOMS: atom_id res chain seq x y z
N MET A 1 -39.15 -2.25 -19.62
CA MET A 1 -38.38 -3.40 -20.17
C MET A 1 -37.84 -4.23 -19.01
N LYS A 2 -38.40 -5.43 -18.77
CA LYS A 2 -37.86 -6.40 -17.78
C LYS A 2 -36.88 -7.31 -18.50
N TYR A 3 -35.58 -7.07 -18.37
CA TYR A 3 -34.56 -7.99 -18.87
C TYR A 3 -34.56 -9.24 -17.98
N ASN A 4 -35.32 -10.27 -18.38
CA ASN A 4 -35.22 -11.59 -17.79
C ASN A 4 -33.91 -12.23 -18.24
N LEU A 5 -32.82 -11.88 -17.56
CA LEU A 5 -31.52 -12.51 -17.73
C LEU A 5 -31.56 -13.91 -17.10
N ARG A 6 -31.99 -14.89 -17.90
CA ARG A 6 -31.85 -16.32 -17.59
C ARG A 6 -30.37 -16.68 -17.72
N PHE A 7 -29.58 -16.30 -16.72
CA PHE A 7 -28.14 -16.56 -16.69
C PHE A 7 -27.87 -18.05 -16.46
N ASN A 8 -27.42 -18.71 -17.51
CA ASN A 8 -26.93 -20.08 -17.49
C ASN A 8 -25.71 -20.18 -16.53
N PRO A 9 -25.63 -21.15 -15.61
CA PRO A 9 -24.55 -21.26 -14.63
C PRO A 9 -23.14 -21.22 -15.26
N VAL A 10 -22.97 -21.80 -16.44
CA VAL A 10 -21.69 -21.78 -17.19
C VAL A 10 -21.31 -20.35 -17.62
N LYS A 11 -22.29 -19.55 -18.06
CA LYS A 11 -22.07 -18.13 -18.40
C LYS A 11 -21.71 -17.29 -17.19
N LYS A 12 -22.30 -17.58 -16.02
CA LYS A 12 -21.94 -16.91 -14.76
C LYS A 12 -20.49 -17.20 -14.38
N LEU A 13 -20.07 -18.47 -14.50
CA LEU A 13 -18.73 -18.91 -14.10
C LEU A 13 -17.64 -18.31 -15.02
N LEU A 14 -17.90 -18.25 -16.33
CA LEU A 14 -17.03 -17.55 -17.28
C LEU A 14 -16.95 -16.05 -17.01
N PHE A 15 -18.06 -15.41 -16.66
CA PHE A 15 -18.10 -13.98 -16.35
C PHE A 15 -17.32 -13.64 -15.06
N VAL A 16 -17.44 -14.47 -14.03
CA VAL A 16 -16.66 -14.34 -12.78
C VAL A 16 -15.17 -14.53 -13.06
N SER A 17 -14.79 -15.55 -13.83
CA SER A 17 -13.39 -15.79 -14.21
C SER A 17 -12.79 -14.58 -14.95
N PHE A 18 -13.53 -14.01 -15.92
CA PHE A 18 -13.11 -12.82 -16.68
C PHE A 18 -12.91 -11.59 -15.77
N ILE A 19 -13.80 -11.37 -14.79
CA ILE A 19 -13.65 -10.28 -13.81
C ILE A 19 -12.40 -10.46 -12.94
N PHE A 20 -12.08 -11.70 -12.55
CA PHE A 20 -10.88 -11.98 -11.75
C PHE A 20 -9.58 -11.76 -12.53
N SER A 21 -9.57 -11.95 -13.85
CA SER A 21 -8.39 -11.73 -14.70
C SER A 21 -8.04 -10.24 -14.90
N LEU A 22 -8.96 -9.31 -14.62
CA LEU A 22 -8.77 -7.87 -14.81
C LEU A 22 -8.07 -7.18 -13.62
N GLN A 23 -7.73 -7.92 -12.56
CA GLN A 23 -7.05 -7.38 -11.37
C GLN A 23 -5.55 -7.15 -11.67
N SER A 24 -5.23 -6.15 -12.48
CA SER A 24 -3.86 -5.68 -12.70
C SER A 24 -3.34 -4.99 -11.43
N CYS A 25 -2.24 -5.49 -10.86
CA CYS A 25 -1.63 -4.94 -9.66
C CYS A 25 -0.76 -3.73 -10.05
N TYR A 26 -1.31 -2.51 -9.94
CA TYR A 26 -0.58 -1.28 -10.24
C TYR A 26 0.34 -0.89 -9.09
N GLN A 27 1.63 -0.65 -9.40
CA GLN A 27 2.59 -0.07 -8.47
C GLN A 27 3.07 1.27 -9.02
N TYR A 28 2.87 2.35 -8.25
CA TYR A 28 3.40 3.67 -8.58
C TYR A 28 4.58 3.97 -7.67
N ARG A 29 5.68 4.45 -8.28
CA ARG A 29 6.84 4.97 -7.57
C ARG A 29 7.07 6.42 -7.98
N VAL A 30 7.12 7.32 -7.01
CA VAL A 30 7.41 8.74 -7.24
C VAL A 30 8.91 8.93 -7.00
N LEU A 31 9.63 9.47 -7.99
CA LEU A 31 11.07 9.73 -7.91
C LEU A 31 11.34 11.21 -8.07
N ASN A 32 12.26 11.73 -7.26
CA ASN A 32 12.82 13.07 -7.44
C ASN A 32 14.02 12.99 -8.41
N THR A 33 14.24 14.05 -9.19
CA THR A 33 15.30 14.14 -10.22
C THR A 33 16.71 14.08 -9.62
N ASN A 34 16.87 14.58 -8.38
CA ASN A 34 18.09 14.40 -7.59
C ASN A 34 17.74 13.57 -6.35
N ASN A 35 18.24 12.34 -6.30
CA ASN A 35 18.08 11.47 -5.14
C ASN A 35 19.29 11.66 -4.22
N ASP A 36 19.03 12.24 -3.07
CA ASP A 36 20.03 12.31 -2.01
C ASP A 36 20.29 10.91 -1.43
N PRO A 37 21.48 10.66 -0.86
CA PRO A 37 21.81 9.36 -0.33
C PRO A 37 20.90 9.04 0.87
N ALA A 38 20.05 8.03 0.72
CA ALA A 38 19.11 7.61 1.75
C ALA A 38 19.57 6.34 2.49
N THR A 39 18.99 6.08 3.66
CA THR A 39 19.22 4.87 4.45
C THR A 39 18.54 3.63 3.85
N GLU A 40 18.81 2.46 4.44
CA GLU A 40 18.13 1.20 4.08
C GLU A 40 16.61 1.28 4.32
N TYR A 41 15.84 0.58 3.48
CA TYR A 41 14.39 0.50 3.59
C TYR A 41 13.97 -0.26 4.84
N GLN A 42 13.24 0.42 5.71
CA GLN A 42 12.55 -0.20 6.84
C GLN A 42 11.14 -0.61 6.40
N LYS A 43 10.57 -1.63 7.05
CA LYS A 43 9.23 -2.16 6.71
C LYS A 43 8.40 -2.44 7.96
N LYS A 44 7.10 -2.14 7.90
CA LYS A 44 6.12 -2.48 8.92
C LYS A 44 4.77 -2.80 8.30
N VAL A 45 4.06 -3.79 8.83
CA VAL A 45 2.69 -4.09 8.44
C VAL A 45 1.74 -3.30 9.33
N LEU A 46 0.89 -2.49 8.69
CA LEU A 46 -0.21 -1.80 9.34
C LEU A 46 -1.52 -2.52 9.01
N TRP A 47 -2.42 -2.52 9.98
CA TRP A 47 -3.74 -3.11 9.83
C TRP A 47 -4.77 -2.00 9.89
N SER A 48 -5.62 -1.91 8.88
CA SER A 48 -6.84 -1.10 8.93
C SER A 48 -8.02 -2.02 9.25
N SER A 49 -8.79 -1.66 10.26
CA SER A 49 -9.94 -2.44 10.71
C SER A 49 -11.23 -1.63 10.59
N PHE A 50 -12.32 -2.30 10.22
CA PHE A 50 -13.65 -1.70 9.97
C PHE A 50 -13.56 -0.52 8.98
N TRP A 51 -12.93 -0.71 7.83
CA TRP A 51 -12.73 0.36 6.83
C TRP A 51 -12.06 1.64 7.39
N GLY A 52 -11.30 1.54 8.48
CA GLY A 52 -10.65 2.67 9.14
C GLY A 52 -11.48 3.33 10.26
N LEU A 53 -12.67 2.83 10.60
CA LEU A 53 -13.47 3.36 11.72
C LEU A 53 -12.84 3.11 13.08
N VAL A 54 -12.21 1.95 13.26
CA VAL A 54 -11.58 1.56 14.54
C VAL A 54 -10.15 2.08 14.62
N ASN A 55 -9.46 2.17 13.48
CA ASN A 55 -8.09 2.66 13.39
C ASN A 55 -8.03 4.09 12.83
N LYS A 56 -8.90 4.99 13.33
CA LYS A 56 -8.82 6.44 13.10
C LYS A 56 -7.39 6.93 13.37
N PRO A 57 -6.87 7.83 12.52
CA PRO A 57 -5.50 7.80 12.03
C PRO A 57 -4.51 7.57 13.17
N LYS A 58 -3.97 6.36 13.25
CA LYS A 58 -2.82 6.10 14.10
C LYS A 58 -1.67 6.85 13.45
N ASN A 59 -1.34 8.03 14.00
CA ASN A 59 -0.12 8.75 13.67
C ASN A 59 1.05 7.78 13.83
N PHE A 60 1.49 7.19 12.72
CA PHE A 60 2.60 6.27 12.72
C PHE A 60 3.86 7.11 12.72
N VAL A 61 4.36 7.37 13.94
CA VAL A 61 5.65 8.03 14.11
C VAL A 61 6.71 7.02 13.71
N VAL A 62 7.47 7.36 12.67
CA VAL A 62 8.57 6.54 12.18
C VAL A 62 9.67 6.54 13.23
N PRO A 63 10.02 5.37 13.81
CA PRO A 63 10.92 5.32 14.96
C PRO A 63 12.40 5.55 14.61
N ASN A 64 12.76 5.54 13.32
CA ASN A 64 14.15 5.49 12.88
C ASN A 64 14.62 6.75 12.14
N CYS A 65 13.75 7.74 11.94
CA CYS A 65 14.18 9.04 11.44
C CYS A 65 14.34 9.96 12.65
N SER A 66 15.59 10.26 13.02
CA SER A 66 15.91 11.24 14.08
C SER A 66 15.42 12.64 13.68
N ASN A 67 15.25 13.58 14.63
CA ASN A 67 14.69 14.93 14.40
C ASN A 67 15.37 15.74 13.28
N ASN A 68 16.61 15.40 12.90
CA ASN A 68 17.35 16.06 11.81
C ASN A 68 17.25 15.35 10.44
N ASN A 69 16.59 14.19 10.36
CA ASN A 69 16.50 13.39 9.14
C ASN A 69 15.04 13.36 8.68
N ALA A 70 14.74 14.04 7.57
CA ALA A 70 13.41 13.98 6.96
C ALA A 70 13.14 12.59 6.34
N MET A 71 11.87 12.23 6.19
CA MET A 71 11.47 11.07 5.38
C MET A 71 11.64 11.40 3.91
N ASP A 72 12.29 10.49 3.16
CA ASP A 72 12.59 10.70 1.75
C ASP A 72 11.57 9.99 0.83
N GLU A 73 11.24 8.74 1.13
CA GLU A 73 10.21 8.00 0.38
C GLU A 73 9.42 7.08 1.31
N VAL A 74 8.12 7.02 1.05
CA VAL A 74 7.20 6.09 1.70
C VAL A 74 6.50 5.27 0.62
N LEU A 75 6.64 3.95 0.71
CA LEU A 75 6.07 2.99 -0.21
C LEU A 75 4.99 2.18 0.50
N PHE A 76 3.78 2.22 -0.04
CA PHE A 76 2.68 1.36 0.38
C PHE A 76 2.61 0.15 -0.55
N GLN A 77 2.76 -1.05 0.00
CA GLN A 77 2.72 -2.29 -0.74
C GLN A 77 1.64 -3.21 -0.19
N THR A 78 0.83 -3.74 -1.10
CA THR A 78 -0.18 -4.76 -0.85
C THR A 78 0.15 -5.99 -1.68
N ASN A 79 0.18 -7.16 -1.06
CA ASN A 79 0.42 -8.43 -1.75
C ASN A 79 -0.91 -9.15 -1.99
N PHE A 80 -0.93 -10.12 -2.90
CA PHE A 80 -2.14 -10.90 -3.21
C PHE A 80 -2.80 -11.50 -1.96
N GLY A 81 -2.01 -12.03 -1.03
CA GLY A 81 -2.53 -12.57 0.24
C GLY A 81 -3.24 -11.52 1.11
N TYR A 82 -2.77 -10.26 1.11
CA TYR A 82 -3.42 -9.17 1.84
C TYR A 82 -4.74 -8.76 1.19
N SER A 83 -4.80 -8.77 -0.13
CA SER A 83 -6.04 -8.57 -0.87
C SER A 83 -7.04 -9.69 -0.61
N LEU A 84 -6.60 -10.95 -0.55
CA LEU A 84 -7.46 -12.08 -0.19
C LEU A 84 -8.06 -11.94 1.21
N ILE A 85 -7.26 -11.56 2.21
CA ILE A 85 -7.75 -11.30 3.57
C ILE A 85 -8.79 -10.17 3.56
N THR A 86 -8.52 -9.11 2.80
CA THR A 86 -9.44 -7.99 2.67
C THR A 86 -10.77 -8.41 2.04
N VAL A 87 -10.73 -9.18 0.94
CA VAL A 87 -11.95 -9.68 0.28
C VAL A 87 -12.70 -10.67 1.15
N ALA A 88 -11.99 -11.62 1.79
CA ALA A 88 -12.58 -12.63 2.67
C ALA A 88 -13.24 -12.00 3.91
N SER A 89 -12.66 -10.92 4.42
CA SER A 89 -13.23 -10.13 5.53
C SER A 89 -14.23 -9.08 5.08
N LEU A 90 -14.63 -9.05 3.80
CA LEU A 90 -15.51 -8.02 3.22
C LEU A 90 -15.00 -6.58 3.39
N GLY A 91 -13.71 -6.40 3.59
CA GLY A 91 -13.05 -5.11 3.86
C GLY A 91 -12.97 -4.74 5.33
N ILE A 92 -13.43 -5.61 6.25
CA ILE A 92 -13.31 -5.37 7.69
C ILE A 92 -11.85 -5.41 8.13
N LEU A 93 -10.99 -6.22 7.50
CA LEU A 93 -9.56 -6.29 7.80
C LEU A 93 -8.73 -6.05 6.54
N ALA A 94 -8.00 -4.94 6.49
CA ALA A 94 -7.14 -4.58 5.38
C ALA A 94 -5.69 -4.39 5.85
N PRO A 95 -4.82 -5.41 5.68
CA PRO A 95 -3.40 -5.26 5.95
C PRO A 95 -2.67 -4.54 4.80
N VAL A 96 -1.78 -3.62 5.14
CA VAL A 96 -0.89 -2.91 4.19
C VAL A 96 0.53 -2.89 4.74
N GLN A 97 1.52 -3.17 3.88
CA GLN A 97 2.92 -3.06 4.25
C GLN A 97 3.42 -1.67 3.89
N VAL A 98 3.85 -0.91 4.88
CA VAL A 98 4.51 0.38 4.71
C VAL A 98 6.00 0.17 4.74
N ARG A 99 6.70 0.64 3.71
CA ARG A 99 8.16 0.76 3.72
C ARG A 99 8.55 2.23 3.68
N TRP A 100 9.62 2.57 4.36
CA TRP A 100 10.13 3.95 4.37
C TRP A 100 11.65 3.96 4.36
N LYS A 101 12.21 5.04 3.83
CA LYS A 101 13.63 5.37 3.95
C LYS A 101 13.79 6.77 4.53
N CYS A 102 14.79 6.95 5.40
CA CYS A 102 15.15 8.25 5.94
C CYS A 102 16.26 8.86 5.06
N HIS A 103 16.25 10.17 4.95
CA HIS A 103 17.34 10.92 4.34
C HIS A 103 18.60 10.82 5.23
N LYS A 104 19.80 10.66 4.64
CA LYS A 104 21.05 10.80 5.43
C LYS A 104 21.33 12.29 5.64
N PRO A 105 21.81 12.70 6.81
CA PRO A 105 22.12 14.11 7.04
C PRO A 105 23.12 14.59 5.98
N CYS A 106 22.84 15.75 5.37
CA CYS A 106 23.79 16.39 4.47
C CYS A 106 25.10 16.59 5.22
N GLN A 107 26.19 15.98 4.73
CA GLN A 107 27.53 16.38 5.14
C GLN A 107 27.67 17.84 4.66
N ARG A 108 27.87 18.79 5.57
CA ARG A 108 28.16 20.16 5.16
C ARG A 108 29.50 20.17 4.42
N GLU A 109 29.48 20.24 3.10
CA GLU A 109 30.67 20.57 2.33
C GLU A 109 31.00 22.04 2.59
N GLY A 110 31.97 22.27 3.48
CA GLY A 110 32.39 23.61 3.89
C GLY A 110 32.58 23.74 5.40
N GLY A 111 33.46 22.91 5.98
CA GLY A 111 34.21 23.36 7.14
C GLY A 111 35.33 24.27 6.63
N LEU A 112 35.21 25.56 6.90
CA LEU A 112 36.33 26.51 6.78
C LEU A 112 37.43 26.15 7.78
#